data_AF-A0A950VEY1-F1
#
_entry.id   AF-A0A950VEY1-F1
#
_cell.length_a   1.000
_cell.length_b   1.000
_cell.length_c   1.000
_cell.angle_alpha   90.00
_cell.angle_beta   90.00
_cell.angle_gamma   90.00
#
_symmetry.space_group_name_H-M   'P 1'
#
loop_
_entity.id
_entity.type
_entity.pdbx_description
1 polymer ?
#
loop_
_entity_poly.entity_id
_entity_poly.type
_entity_poly.pdbx_seq_one_letter_code
_entity_poly.pdbx_strand_id
1 'polypeptide(L)'
;MTARILHAPHPEQVATSNAWAFLQWVRATGRGDVEGWEGLIAWSAADPAGFSDALAEFAGLPLHSLSAPRGGEGRGEVGEPRRALEAARQHAEVLLHADLRPDDRVLVAAGPPWPWLLARRYHTQVVLASSPPLLSRAAEEQASVLVADAGTLSDAAFQRAGRRPDLSRLRCVVALGGPLALEARARVYTWLKSDVLLLARAGDRLWGSPLDPVPSRPGPPLSFFRPLPPIPAPA
;
A
#
# COMPACT_ATOMS: atom_id res chain seq x y z
N MET A 1 -4.46 -24.81 13.46
CA MET A 1 -5.38 -23.82 14.05
C MET A 1 -5.50 -22.64 13.09
N THR A 2 -6.66 -22.44 12.48
CA THR A 2 -6.91 -21.36 11.50
C THR A 2 -6.94 -20.00 12.21
N ALA A 3 -6.26 -18.99 11.67
CA ALA A 3 -6.28 -17.64 12.26
C ALA A 3 -7.69 -17.04 12.17
N ARG A 4 -8.17 -16.43 13.26
CA ARG A 4 -9.45 -15.70 13.29
C ARG A 4 -9.41 -14.52 12.31
N ILE A 5 -10.47 -14.29 11.54
CA ILE A 5 -10.58 -13.10 10.69
C ILE A 5 -11.00 -11.89 11.54
N LEU A 6 -10.28 -10.77 11.41
CA LEU A 6 -10.60 -9.50 12.07
C LEU A 6 -11.54 -8.64 11.23
N HIS A 7 -11.34 -8.67 9.91
CA HIS A 7 -12.12 -7.92 8.94
C HIS A 7 -12.10 -8.66 7.60
N ALA A 8 -13.19 -8.62 6.86
CA ALA A 8 -13.23 -9.04 5.47
C ALA A 8 -13.79 -7.86 4.66
N PRO A 9 -13.11 -7.45 3.58
CA PRO A 9 -13.61 -6.36 2.75
C PRO A 9 -14.96 -6.73 2.16
N HIS A 10 -15.87 -5.77 2.07
CA HIS A 10 -17.16 -5.99 1.43
C HIS A 10 -16.96 -6.27 -0.06
N PRO A 11 -17.76 -7.14 -0.71
CA PRO A 11 -17.61 -7.43 -2.15
C PRO A 11 -17.59 -6.17 -3.04
N GLU A 12 -18.34 -5.14 -2.67
CA GLU A 12 -18.33 -3.85 -3.35
C GLU A 12 -17.01 -3.08 -3.19
N GLN A 13 -16.38 -3.15 -2.01
CA GLN A 13 -15.05 -2.54 -1.80
C GLN A 13 -14.00 -3.25 -2.66
N VAL A 14 -14.07 -4.58 -2.73
CA VAL A 14 -13.20 -5.37 -3.60
C VAL A 14 -13.42 -4.97 -5.06
N ALA A 15 -14.67 -5.00 -5.53
CA ALA A 15 -15.03 -4.73 -6.93
C ALA A 15 -14.67 -3.33 -7.42
N THR A 16 -14.64 -2.35 -6.50
CA THR A 16 -14.30 -0.94 -6.81
C THR A 16 -12.83 -0.59 -6.54
N SER A 17 -12.01 -1.56 -6.11
CA SER A 17 -10.59 -1.33 -5.86
C SER A 17 -9.76 -1.32 -7.15
N ASN A 18 -8.69 -0.52 -7.16
CA ASN A 18 -7.66 -0.52 -8.20
C ASN A 18 -7.01 -1.91 -8.35
N ALA A 19 -6.83 -2.63 -7.25
CA ALA A 19 -6.28 -3.97 -7.27
C ALA A 19 -7.14 -4.95 -8.09
N TRP A 20 -8.46 -4.89 -7.90
CA TRP A 20 -9.39 -5.71 -8.67
C TRP A 20 -9.44 -5.26 -10.13
N ALA A 21 -9.51 -3.95 -10.38
CA ALA A 21 -9.49 -3.40 -11.73
C ALA A 21 -8.22 -3.80 -12.49
N PHE A 22 -7.05 -3.73 -11.85
CA PHE A 22 -5.78 -4.15 -12.41
C PHE A 22 -5.75 -5.65 -12.69
N LEU A 23 -6.18 -6.49 -11.74
CA LEU A 23 -6.27 -7.94 -11.94
C LEU A 23 -7.13 -8.30 -13.16
N GLN A 24 -8.31 -7.68 -13.29
CA GLN A 24 -9.21 -7.91 -14.41
C GLN A 24 -8.61 -7.41 -15.73
N TRP A 25 -7.95 -6.26 -15.71
CA TRP A 25 -7.28 -5.71 -16.88
C TRP A 25 -6.10 -6.58 -17.37
N VAL A 26 -5.28 -7.10 -16.45
CA VAL A 26 -4.18 -8.03 -16.79
C VAL A 26 -4.72 -9.30 -17.44
N ARG A 27 -5.82 -9.85 -16.90
CA ARG A 27 -6.50 -11.03 -17.48
C ARG A 27 -7.05 -10.75 -18.86
N ALA A 28 -7.76 -9.63 -19.03
CA ALA A 28 -8.36 -9.25 -20.30
C ALA A 28 -7.31 -8.99 -21.40
N THR A 29 -6.12 -8.53 -21.03
CA THR A 29 -5.02 -8.25 -21.97
C THR A 29 -4.08 -9.44 -22.20
N GLY A 30 -4.28 -10.57 -21.51
CA GLY A 30 -3.45 -11.76 -21.65
C GLY A 30 -1.99 -11.57 -21.22
N ARG A 31 -1.71 -10.57 -20.37
CA ARG A 31 -0.34 -10.20 -19.95
C ARG A 31 0.23 -11.09 -18.84
N GLY A 32 -0.60 -11.94 -18.25
CA GLY A 32 -0.19 -12.92 -17.25
C GLY A 32 -1.36 -13.83 -16.89
N ASP A 33 -1.04 -15.08 -16.58
CA ASP A 33 -1.99 -16.03 -16.00
C ASP A 33 -2.02 -15.82 -14.48
N VAL A 34 -2.84 -14.86 -14.03
CA VAL A 34 -2.87 -14.42 -12.64
C VAL A 34 -4.21 -14.74 -11.97
N GLU A 35 -4.14 -15.58 -10.94
CA GLU A 35 -5.27 -15.90 -10.06
C GLU A 35 -5.18 -15.11 -8.76
N GLY A 36 -5.96 -14.04 -8.66
CA GLY A 36 -6.09 -13.26 -7.43
C GLY A 36 -4.82 -12.46 -7.05
N TRP A 37 -4.75 -12.07 -5.78
CA TRP A 37 -3.68 -11.21 -5.27
C TRP A 37 -2.32 -11.91 -5.21
N GLU A 38 -2.31 -13.16 -4.74
CA GLU A 38 -1.08 -13.97 -4.67
C GLU A 38 -0.50 -14.23 -6.07
N GLY A 39 -1.36 -14.43 -7.07
CA GLY A 39 -0.93 -14.56 -8.47
C GLY A 39 -0.23 -13.31 -9.00
N LEU A 40 -0.74 -12.11 -8.69
CA LEU A 40 -0.08 -10.85 -9.06
C LEU A 40 1.29 -10.69 -8.38
N ILE A 41 1.40 -11.07 -7.09
CA ILE A 41 2.66 -11.04 -6.36
C ILE A 41 3.66 -12.01 -6.99
N ALA A 42 3.23 -13.25 -7.27
CA ALA A 42 4.06 -14.26 -7.90
C ALA A 42 4.55 -13.81 -9.29
N TRP A 43 3.66 -13.24 -10.10
CA TRP A 43 4.01 -12.68 -11.40
C TRP A 43 5.03 -11.54 -11.29
N SER A 44 4.82 -10.58 -10.38
CA SER A 44 5.77 -9.47 -10.16
C SER A 44 7.18 -9.95 -9.76
N ALA A 45 7.27 -11.09 -9.08
CA ALA A 45 8.55 -11.69 -8.70
C ALA A 45 9.21 -12.48 -9.82
N ALA A 46 8.41 -13.08 -10.71
CA ALA A 46 8.88 -13.89 -11.84
C ALA A 46 9.26 -13.04 -13.06
N ASP A 47 8.47 -12.00 -13.36
CA ASP A 47 8.71 -11.06 -14.45
C ASP A 47 8.51 -9.60 -13.97
N PRO A 48 9.51 -9.04 -13.27
CA PRO A 48 9.45 -7.66 -12.78
C PRO A 48 9.25 -6.63 -13.90
N ALA A 49 9.86 -6.84 -15.07
CA ALA A 49 9.78 -5.89 -16.17
C ALA A 49 8.39 -5.88 -16.81
N GLY A 50 7.82 -7.06 -17.09
CA GLY A 50 6.45 -7.18 -17.61
C GLY A 50 5.42 -6.63 -16.64
N PHE A 51 5.57 -6.91 -15.34
CA PHE A 51 4.70 -6.33 -14.31
C PHE A 51 4.82 -4.81 -14.25
N SER A 52 6.05 -4.26 -14.26
CA SER A 52 6.28 -2.80 -14.24
C SER A 52 5.69 -2.10 -15.46
N ASP A 53 5.85 -2.65 -16.66
CA ASP A 53 5.27 -2.09 -17.89
C ASP A 53 3.73 -2.13 -17.82
N ALA A 54 3.16 -3.23 -17.33
CA ALA A 54 1.72 -3.37 -17.15
C ALA A 54 1.17 -2.37 -16.13
N LEU A 55 1.88 -2.16 -15.02
CA LEU A 55 1.51 -1.17 -14.01
C LEU A 55 1.60 0.25 -14.55
N ALA A 56 2.65 0.58 -15.31
CA ALA A 56 2.82 1.89 -15.94
C ALA A 56 1.67 2.18 -16.92
N GLU A 57 1.33 1.20 -17.77
CA GLU A 57 0.24 1.32 -18.73
C GLU A 57 -1.13 1.48 -18.05
N PHE A 58 -1.43 0.65 -17.05
CA PHE A 58 -2.66 0.76 -16.24
C PHE A 58 -2.75 2.13 -15.54
N ALA A 59 -1.62 2.64 -15.04
CA ALA A 59 -1.51 3.93 -14.39
C ALA A 59 -1.55 5.14 -15.36
N GLY A 60 -1.60 4.92 -16.67
CA GLY A 60 -1.50 5.97 -17.68
C GLY A 60 -0.14 6.69 -17.70
N LEU A 61 0.91 6.03 -17.23
CA LEU A 61 2.29 6.54 -17.24
C LEU A 61 2.96 6.18 -18.58
N PRO A 62 3.99 6.94 -19.01
CA PRO A 62 4.77 6.56 -20.17
C PRO A 62 5.31 5.13 -20.04
N LEU A 63 5.20 4.33 -21.10
CA LEU A 63 5.78 2.99 -21.12
C LEU A 63 7.27 3.05 -20.79
N HIS A 64 7.76 2.05 -20.07
CA HIS A 64 9.13 1.96 -19.55
C HIS A 64 9.54 2.99 -18.49
N SER A 65 8.64 3.90 -18.07
CA SER A 65 8.94 4.83 -16.96
C SER A 65 9.23 4.12 -15.63
N LEU A 66 8.74 2.89 -15.48
CA LEU A 66 8.90 2.05 -14.29
C LEU A 66 9.76 0.79 -14.54
N SER A 67 10.23 0.60 -15.76
CA SER A 67 10.83 -0.67 -16.17
C SER A 67 12.34 -0.63 -16.04
N ALA A 68 12.89 -1.66 -15.41
CA ALA A 68 14.33 -1.91 -15.48
C ALA A 68 14.71 -2.29 -16.92
N PRO A 69 15.93 -1.97 -17.39
CA PRO A 69 16.37 -2.35 -18.72
C PRO A 69 16.32 -3.88 -18.87
N ARG A 70 15.63 -4.36 -19.93
CA ARG A 70 15.60 -5.77 -20.31
C ARG A 70 16.97 -6.10 -20.90
N GLY A 71 17.67 -7.09 -20.33
CA GLY A 71 19.11 -7.27 -20.49
C GLY A 71 19.65 -7.24 -21.93
N GLY A 72 20.76 -6.53 -22.12
CA GLY A 72 21.56 -6.50 -23.36
C GLY A 72 22.36 -5.20 -23.53
N GLU A 73 23.65 -5.25 -23.16
CA GLU A 73 24.75 -4.36 -23.58
C GLU A 73 24.49 -2.85 -23.61
N GLY A 74 24.63 -2.22 -22.45
CA GLY A 74 24.89 -0.79 -22.34
C GLY A 74 25.61 -0.53 -21.04
N ARG A 75 26.48 0.48 -21.02
CA ARG A 75 27.09 1.04 -19.80
C ARG A 75 26.01 1.66 -18.88
N GLY A 76 25.06 0.86 -18.40
CA GLY A 76 24.13 1.27 -17.36
C GLY A 76 24.91 1.33 -16.06
N GLU A 77 24.84 2.47 -15.37
CA GLU A 77 25.35 2.58 -14.01
C GLU A 77 24.71 1.48 -13.15
N VAL A 78 25.50 0.86 -12.26
CA VAL A 78 25.13 -0.30 -11.41
C VAL A 78 23.86 -0.05 -10.53
N GLY A 79 23.25 1.13 -10.57
CA GLY A 79 22.04 1.51 -9.83
C GLY A 79 20.74 1.70 -10.64
N GLU A 80 20.76 1.78 -11.98
CA GLU A 80 19.54 2.06 -12.76
C GLU A 80 18.45 0.97 -12.66
N PRO A 81 18.78 -0.34 -12.80
CA PRO A 81 17.78 -1.39 -12.67
C PRO A 81 17.13 -1.42 -11.28
N ARG A 82 17.91 -1.07 -10.24
CA ARG A 82 17.42 -1.01 -8.86
C ARG A 82 16.45 0.15 -8.65
N ARG A 83 16.77 1.33 -9.19
CA ARG A 83 15.91 2.52 -9.09
C ARG A 83 14.56 2.31 -9.78
N ALA A 84 14.55 1.70 -10.97
CA ALA A 84 13.32 1.41 -11.70
C ALA A 84 12.41 0.42 -10.92
N LEU A 85 13.00 -0.64 -10.37
CA LEU A 85 12.25 -1.61 -9.56
C LEU A 85 11.70 -0.97 -8.27
N GLU A 86 12.48 -0.11 -7.64
CA GLU A 86 12.04 0.62 -6.45
C GLU A 86 10.88 1.58 -6.77
N ALA A 87 10.94 2.28 -7.90
CA ALA A 87 9.83 3.10 -8.38
C ALA A 87 8.59 2.23 -8.63
N ALA A 88 8.70 1.14 -9.38
CA ALA A 88 7.57 0.24 -9.64
C ALA A 88 6.93 -0.30 -8.35
N ARG A 89 7.73 -0.63 -7.34
CA ARG A 89 7.25 -1.05 -6.02
C ARG A 89 6.48 0.06 -5.30
N GLN A 90 6.98 1.30 -5.34
CA GLN A 90 6.27 2.46 -4.77
C GLN A 90 4.93 2.70 -5.46
N HIS A 91 4.91 2.61 -6.79
CA HIS A 91 3.70 2.72 -7.59
C HIS A 91 2.68 1.64 -7.22
N ALA A 92 3.12 0.39 -7.08
CA ALA A 92 2.25 -0.71 -6.66
C ALA A 92 1.74 -0.53 -5.22
N GLU A 93 2.57 0.01 -4.32
CA GLU A 93 2.18 0.33 -2.94
C GLU A 93 1.04 1.37 -2.90
N VAL A 94 1.18 2.49 -3.61
CA VAL A 94 0.15 3.53 -3.57
C VAL A 94 -1.09 3.15 -4.38
N LEU A 95 -0.92 2.65 -5.61
CA LEU A 95 -2.07 2.36 -6.47
C LEU A 95 -2.81 1.10 -6.09
N LEU A 96 -2.07 -0.01 -5.92
CA LEU A 96 -2.70 -1.32 -5.79
C LEU A 96 -2.91 -1.69 -4.33
N HIS A 97 -1.93 -1.50 -3.45
CA HIS A 97 -2.12 -1.80 -2.02
C HIS A 97 -3.01 -0.76 -1.34
N ALA A 98 -2.66 0.52 -1.41
CA ALA A 98 -3.38 1.57 -0.69
C ALA A 98 -4.68 2.02 -1.37
N ASP A 99 -4.98 1.48 -2.56
CA ASP A 99 -6.17 1.82 -3.36
C ASP A 99 -6.32 3.33 -3.56
N LEU A 100 -5.24 3.98 -3.97
CA LEU A 100 -5.20 5.44 -4.16
C LEU A 100 -6.07 5.86 -5.34
N ARG A 101 -6.96 6.82 -5.11
CA ARG A 101 -7.89 7.38 -6.10
C ARG A 101 -7.59 8.86 -6.34
N PRO A 102 -7.98 9.41 -7.51
CA PRO A 102 -7.69 10.81 -7.85
C PRO A 102 -8.19 11.83 -6.82
N ASP A 103 -9.38 11.63 -6.26
CA ASP A 103 -10.01 12.54 -5.28
C ASP A 103 -9.59 12.29 -3.82
N ASP A 104 -8.57 11.44 -3.61
CA ASP A 104 -8.12 11.13 -2.27
C ASP A 104 -7.38 12.29 -1.61
N ARG A 105 -7.38 12.22 -0.28
CA ARG A 105 -6.52 13.02 0.58
C ARG A 105 -5.65 12.09 1.40
N VAL A 106 -4.35 12.10 1.15
CA VAL A 106 -3.36 11.31 1.87
C VAL A 106 -2.80 12.15 3.01
N LEU A 107 -3.11 11.80 4.25
CA LEU A 107 -2.50 12.40 5.43
C LEU A 107 -1.28 11.57 5.83
N VAL A 108 -0.08 12.16 5.71
CA VAL A 108 1.18 11.55 6.13
C VAL A 108 1.61 12.17 7.45
N ALA A 109 1.45 11.41 8.53
CA ALA A 109 1.76 11.84 9.89
C ALA A 109 3.07 11.29 10.45
N ALA A 110 3.69 10.32 9.76
CA ALA A 110 4.96 9.73 10.17
C ALA A 110 5.73 9.14 8.98
N GLY A 111 7.02 8.89 9.21
CA GLY A 111 7.92 8.24 8.26
C GLY A 111 8.36 9.14 7.10
N PRO A 112 9.19 8.61 6.18
CA PRO A 112 9.58 9.35 5.01
C PRO A 112 8.35 9.66 4.13
N PRO A 113 8.10 10.92 3.76
CA PRO A 113 6.92 11.28 2.96
C PRO A 113 7.06 10.89 1.49
N TRP A 114 8.28 10.64 1.01
CA TRP A 114 8.56 10.45 -0.42
C TRP A 114 7.76 9.34 -1.12
N PRO A 115 7.44 8.17 -0.52
CA PRO A 115 6.62 7.16 -1.23
C PRO A 115 5.20 7.68 -1.46
N TRP A 116 4.72 8.51 -0.55
CA TRP A 116 3.36 9.07 -0.56
C TRP A 116 3.27 10.37 -1.35
N LEU A 117 4.37 11.10 -1.53
CA LEU A 117 4.43 12.22 -2.47
C LEU A 117 4.15 11.78 -3.91
N LEU A 118 4.38 10.51 -4.23
CA LEU A 118 4.00 9.90 -5.51
C LEU A 118 2.51 10.01 -5.79
N ALA A 119 1.67 10.07 -4.76
CA ALA A 119 0.23 10.25 -4.89
C ALA A 119 -0.14 11.50 -5.71
N ARG A 120 0.69 12.56 -5.68
CA ARG A 120 0.48 13.77 -6.50
C ARG A 120 0.50 13.49 -8.01
N ARG A 121 1.19 12.42 -8.45
CA ARG A 121 1.20 12.00 -9.85
C ARG A 121 -0.17 11.49 -10.31
N TYR A 122 -0.99 11.04 -9.36
CA TYR A 122 -2.35 10.57 -9.56
C TYR A 122 -3.41 11.64 -9.28
N HIS A 123 -3.01 12.92 -9.30
CA HIS A 123 -3.87 14.07 -9.01
C HIS A 123 -4.42 14.12 -7.57
N THR A 124 -3.84 13.32 -6.68
CA THR A 124 -4.23 13.24 -5.28
C THR A 124 -3.58 14.32 -4.42
N GLN A 125 -4.30 14.80 -3.40
CA GLN A 125 -3.76 15.74 -2.41
C GLN A 125 -2.97 15.01 -1.32
N VAL A 126 -1.78 15.52 -0.99
CA VAL A 126 -0.94 15.01 0.11
C VAL A 126 -0.81 16.09 1.17
N VAL A 127 -1.21 15.77 2.39
CA VAL A 127 -1.08 16.61 3.57
C VAL A 127 0.01 16.03 4.45
N LEU A 128 1.04 16.80 4.72
CA LEU A 128 2.08 16.44 5.69
C LEU A 128 1.68 17.03 7.04
N ALA A 129 1.58 16.19 8.06
CA ALA A 129 1.28 16.61 9.41
C ALA A 129 2.37 16.14 10.37
N SER A 130 2.69 16.99 11.33
CA SER A 130 3.40 16.60 12.54
C SER A 130 2.41 15.92 13.51
N SER A 131 2.95 15.05 14.35
CA SER A 131 2.23 14.09 15.22
C SER A 131 1.24 14.74 16.25
N PRO A 132 0.52 13.97 17.09
CA PRO A 132 -0.93 14.00 17.46
C PRO A 132 -1.64 15.34 17.80
N PRO A 133 -3.01 15.37 17.81
CA PRO A 133 -3.94 14.24 17.76
C PRO A 133 -4.26 13.74 16.34
N LEU A 134 -3.81 12.52 16.05
CA LEU A 134 -3.82 11.92 14.71
C LEU A 134 -5.24 11.82 14.10
N LEU A 135 -6.21 11.34 14.88
CA LEU A 135 -7.55 11.09 14.37
C LEU A 135 -8.35 12.37 14.16
N SER A 136 -8.17 13.35 15.05
CA SER A 136 -8.77 14.68 14.87
C SER A 136 -8.21 15.33 13.61
N ARG A 137 -6.89 15.25 13.39
CA ARG A 137 -6.28 15.79 12.18
C ARG A 137 -6.75 15.07 10.92
N ALA A 138 -6.89 13.74 10.96
CA ALA A 138 -7.46 12.97 9.84
C ALA A 138 -8.88 13.41 9.49
N ALA A 139 -9.72 13.71 10.50
CA ALA A 139 -11.07 14.22 10.29
C ALA A 139 -11.09 15.66 9.78
N GLU A 140 -10.29 16.56 10.35
CA GLU A 140 -10.17 17.96 9.91
C GLU A 140 -9.75 18.04 8.44
N GLU A 141 -8.78 17.23 8.06
CA GLU A 141 -8.27 17.18 6.69
C GLU A 141 -9.13 16.34 5.75
N GLN A 142 -10.17 15.69 6.26
CA GLN A 142 -11.04 14.83 5.46
C GLN A 142 -10.23 13.72 4.75
N ALA A 143 -9.26 13.15 5.47
CA ALA A 143 -8.30 12.18 4.96
C ALA A 143 -9.00 10.89 4.51
N SER A 144 -8.65 10.43 3.30
CA SER A 144 -9.11 9.15 2.75
C SER A 144 -8.08 8.04 2.95
N VAL A 145 -6.79 8.40 2.99
CA VAL A 145 -5.68 7.53 3.33
C VAL A 145 -4.89 8.15 4.48
N LEU A 146 -4.67 7.38 5.55
CA LEU A 146 -3.91 7.79 6.72
C LEU A 146 -2.62 6.98 6.83
N VAL A 147 -1.48 7.66 6.84
CA VAL A 147 -0.17 7.04 6.99
C VAL A 147 0.44 7.50 8.31
N ALA A 148 0.69 6.56 9.22
CA ALA A 148 1.24 6.84 10.54
C ALA A 148 2.08 5.67 11.03
N ASP A 149 2.94 5.90 12.02
CA ASP A 149 3.70 4.82 12.62
C ASP A 149 2.78 3.91 13.46
N ALA A 150 3.19 2.65 13.59
CA ALA A 150 2.44 1.64 14.30
C ALA A 150 2.21 2.00 15.79
N GLY A 151 3.14 2.71 16.42
CA GLY A 151 3.03 3.18 17.80
C GLY A 151 1.91 4.22 17.94
N THR A 152 1.98 5.30 17.18
CA THR A 152 0.99 6.37 17.18
C THR A 152 -0.40 5.87 16.77
N LEU A 153 -0.50 4.95 15.80
CA LEU A 153 -1.79 4.31 15.45
C LEU A 153 -2.33 3.45 16.58
N SER A 154 -1.46 2.70 17.27
CA SER A 154 -1.86 1.93 18.45
C SER A 154 -2.40 2.88 19.51
N ASP A 155 -1.65 3.91 19.88
CA ASP A 155 -2.07 4.89 20.89
C ASP A 155 -3.40 5.56 20.51
N ALA A 156 -3.55 5.98 19.25
CA ALA A 156 -4.79 6.54 18.72
C ALA A 156 -5.97 5.55 18.81
N ALA A 157 -5.75 4.26 18.57
CA ALA A 157 -6.78 3.23 18.70
C ALA A 157 -7.17 2.97 20.17
N PHE A 158 -6.28 3.29 21.13
CA PHE A 158 -6.56 3.19 22.57
C PHE A 158 -7.11 4.47 23.20
N GLN A 159 -6.96 5.63 22.55
CA GLN A 159 -7.47 6.91 23.02
C GLN A 159 -8.99 6.93 23.12
N ARG A 160 -9.48 7.19 24.34
CA ARG A 160 -10.88 7.50 24.61
C ARG A 160 -11.11 9.00 24.41
N ALA A 161 -11.28 9.42 23.15
CA ALA A 161 -11.71 10.79 22.88
C ALA A 161 -13.14 11.00 23.41
N GLY A 162 -13.38 12.11 24.11
CA GLY A 162 -14.72 12.47 24.61
C GLY A 162 -15.76 12.66 23.49
N ARG A 163 -15.30 13.05 22.29
CA ARG A 163 -16.08 13.05 21.05
C ARG A 163 -15.31 12.28 19.98
N ARG A 164 -15.98 11.34 19.31
CA ARG A 164 -15.37 10.62 18.18
C ARG A 164 -15.25 11.55 16.97
N PRO A 165 -14.05 11.69 16.37
CA PRO A 165 -13.87 12.47 15.15
C PRO A 165 -14.61 11.80 13.98
N ASP A 166 -15.07 12.59 13.02
CA ASP A 166 -15.72 12.09 11.81
C ASP A 166 -14.67 11.53 10.83
N LEU A 167 -14.62 10.21 10.74
CA LEU A 167 -13.72 9.47 9.84
C LEU A 167 -14.48 8.83 8.68
N SER A 168 -15.66 9.35 8.31
CA SER A 168 -16.51 8.80 7.26
C SER A 168 -15.79 8.63 5.90
N ARG A 169 -14.86 9.54 5.57
CA ARG A 169 -14.06 9.48 4.34
C ARG A 169 -12.86 8.54 4.40
N LEU A 170 -12.43 8.12 5.60
CA LEU A 170 -11.23 7.31 5.75
C LEU A 170 -11.48 5.91 5.20
N ARG A 171 -10.70 5.49 4.20
CA ARG A 171 -10.79 4.17 3.58
C ARG A 171 -9.58 3.31 3.84
N CYS A 172 -8.40 3.89 3.99
CA CYS A 172 -7.14 3.16 4.14
C CYS A 172 -6.30 3.72 5.29
N VAL A 173 -5.71 2.83 6.08
CA VAL A 173 -4.76 3.15 7.15
C VAL A 173 -3.50 2.33 6.93
N VAL A 174 -2.35 2.99 6.94
CA VAL A 174 -1.04 2.37 6.72
C VAL A 174 -0.19 2.54 7.97
N ALA A 175 0.09 1.42 8.63
CA ALA A 175 0.94 1.35 9.81
C ALA A 175 2.41 1.14 9.45
N LEU A 176 3.18 2.22 9.49
CA LEU A 176 4.63 2.20 9.25
C LEU A 176 5.38 1.64 10.46
N GLY A 177 6.41 0.83 10.19
CA GLY A 177 7.12 0.05 11.22
C GLY A 177 6.33 -1.15 11.73
N GLY A 178 5.19 -1.48 11.10
CA GLY A 178 4.31 -2.58 11.50
C GLY A 178 4.85 -3.98 11.22
N PRO A 179 4.09 -5.06 11.53
CA PRO A 179 2.66 -5.08 11.81
C PRO A 179 2.26 -4.60 13.22
N LEU A 180 1.06 -4.03 13.33
CA LEU A 180 0.44 -3.68 14.61
C LEU A 180 0.22 -4.91 15.50
N ALA A 181 0.26 -4.73 16.82
CA ALA A 181 -0.12 -5.75 17.78
C ALA A 181 -1.58 -6.20 17.59
N LEU A 182 -1.89 -7.46 17.93
CA LEU A 182 -3.21 -8.07 17.72
C LEU A 182 -4.36 -7.20 18.27
N GLU A 183 -4.22 -6.73 19.50
CA GLU A 183 -5.25 -5.92 20.16
C GLU A 183 -5.44 -4.56 19.47
N ALA A 184 -4.35 -3.91 19.08
CA ALA A 184 -4.40 -2.66 18.33
C ALA A 184 -5.12 -2.84 16.98
N ARG A 185 -4.87 -3.93 16.26
CA ARG A 185 -5.57 -4.25 15.00
C ARG A 185 -7.06 -4.46 15.21
N ALA A 186 -7.45 -5.21 16.23
CA ALA A 186 -8.86 -5.39 16.57
C ALA A 186 -9.51 -4.06 16.97
N ARG A 187 -8.77 -3.18 17.66
CA ARG A 187 -9.23 -1.83 18.01
C ARG A 187 -9.40 -0.91 16.81
N VAL A 188 -8.58 -1.01 15.77
CA VAL A 188 -8.83 -0.27 14.52
C VAL A 188 -10.24 -0.56 14.00
N TYR A 189 -10.61 -1.82 13.85
CA TYR A 189 -11.93 -2.17 13.32
C TYR A 189 -13.10 -1.91 14.27
N THR A 190 -12.88 -1.90 15.58
CA THR A 190 -13.95 -1.71 16.57
C THR A 190 -14.10 -0.26 17.05
N TRP A 191 -13.03 0.52 17.02
CA TRP A 191 -12.98 1.88 17.58
C TRP A 191 -12.69 2.95 16.54
N LEU A 192 -11.77 2.70 15.60
CA LEU A 192 -11.45 3.67 14.54
C LEU A 192 -12.56 3.67 13.49
N LYS A 193 -12.69 2.58 12.74
CA LYS A 193 -13.67 2.39 11.66
C LYS A 193 -13.66 0.93 11.21
N SER A 194 -14.84 0.34 11.02
CA SER A 194 -15.02 -1.11 10.78
C SER A 194 -14.73 -1.56 9.34
N ASP A 195 -14.68 -0.61 8.41
CA ASP A 195 -14.63 -0.81 6.96
C ASP A 195 -13.38 -0.19 6.32
N VAL A 196 -12.31 0.02 7.10
CA VAL A 196 -11.01 0.51 6.56
C VAL A 196 -10.14 -0.65 6.08
N LEU A 197 -9.42 -0.42 4.99
CA LEU A 197 -8.27 -1.23 4.62
C LEU A 197 -7.11 -0.93 5.57
N LEU A 198 -6.71 -1.94 6.35
CA LEU A 198 -5.54 -1.84 7.22
C LEU A 198 -4.32 -2.47 6.57
N LEU A 199 -3.34 -1.64 6.22
CA LEU A 199 -2.04 -2.04 5.74
C LEU A 199 -0.99 -1.88 6.84
N ALA A 200 0.06 -2.68 6.78
CA ALA A 200 1.27 -2.48 7.55
C ALA A 200 2.50 -2.56 6.66
N ARG A 201 3.53 -1.79 6.98
CA ARG A 201 4.79 -1.76 6.23
C ARG A 201 5.99 -1.70 7.16
N ALA A 202 6.98 -2.55 6.93
CA ALA A 202 8.29 -2.49 7.57
C ALA A 202 9.40 -2.75 6.55
N GLY A 203 10.19 -1.71 6.28
CA GLY A 203 11.16 -1.73 5.18
C GLY A 203 10.44 -1.97 3.86
N ASP A 204 10.71 -3.12 3.26
CA ASP A 204 10.11 -3.55 2.00
C ASP A 204 9.02 -4.62 2.15
N ARG A 205 8.73 -5.01 3.38
CA ARG A 205 7.65 -5.94 3.72
C ARG A 205 6.36 -5.18 3.89
N LEU A 206 5.31 -5.66 3.23
CA LEU A 206 3.98 -5.09 3.31
C LEU A 206 2.98 -6.18 3.67
N TRP A 207 2.01 -5.88 4.54
CA TRP A 207 0.93 -6.77 4.93
C TRP A 207 -0.42 -6.11 4.70
N GLY A 208 -1.40 -6.92 4.34
CA GLY A 208 -2.74 -6.46 3.97
C GLY A 208 -2.91 -6.47 2.45
N SER A 209 -4.14 -6.72 2.04
CA SER A 209 -4.56 -6.79 0.65
C SER A 209 -5.97 -6.18 0.56
N PRO A 210 -6.26 -5.39 -0.47
CA PRO A 210 -7.62 -4.90 -0.72
C PRO A 210 -8.58 -6.01 -1.19
N LEU A 211 -8.06 -7.18 -1.62
CA LEU A 211 -8.85 -8.29 -2.14
C LEU A 211 -9.12 -9.37 -1.09
N ASP A 212 -8.29 -9.46 -0.05
CA ASP A 212 -8.28 -10.58 0.87
C ASP A 212 -8.74 -10.20 2.29
N PRO A 213 -9.34 -11.15 3.04
CA PRO A 213 -9.64 -10.96 4.44
C PRO A 213 -8.38 -10.70 5.29
N VAL A 214 -8.58 -9.95 6.38
CA VAL A 214 -7.53 -9.55 7.31
C VAL A 214 -7.48 -10.53 8.49
N PRO A 215 -6.48 -11.43 8.56
CA PRO A 215 -6.38 -12.41 9.65
C PRO A 215 -5.88 -11.76 10.94
N SER A 216 -6.17 -12.36 12.09
CA SER A 216 -5.78 -11.87 13.42
C SER A 216 -4.28 -11.91 13.66
N ARG A 217 -3.62 -12.93 13.12
CA ARG A 217 -2.17 -12.99 13.03
C ARG A 217 -1.75 -12.61 11.61
N PRO A 218 -0.79 -11.68 11.44
CA PRO A 218 -0.28 -11.38 10.11
C PRO A 218 0.33 -12.64 9.50
N GLY A 219 -0.01 -12.92 8.25
CA GLY A 219 0.61 -13.97 7.44
C GLY A 219 1.98 -13.56 6.92
N PRO A 220 2.53 -14.26 5.91
CA PRO A 220 3.73 -13.81 5.22
C PRO A 220 3.49 -12.41 4.59
N PRO A 221 4.55 -11.60 4.42
CA PRO A 221 4.45 -10.33 3.70
C PRO A 221 3.94 -10.56 2.27
N LEU A 222 3.05 -9.69 1.83
CA LEU A 222 2.42 -9.66 0.51
C LEU A 222 3.09 -8.61 -0.38
N SER A 223 4.41 -8.51 -0.35
CA SER A 223 5.15 -7.49 -1.10
C SER A 223 5.28 -7.87 -2.57
N PHE A 224 4.99 -6.92 -3.47
CA PHE A 224 5.37 -7.04 -4.87
C PHE A 224 6.89 -7.06 -5.03
N PHE A 225 7.36 -7.82 -6.02
CA PHE A 225 8.76 -8.06 -6.35
C PHE A 225 9.54 -8.79 -5.25
N ARG A 226 10.65 -9.43 -5.62
CA ARG A 226 11.56 -10.00 -4.62
C ARG A 226 12.21 -8.91 -3.77
N PRO A 227 12.48 -9.17 -2.48
CA PRO A 227 13.27 -8.27 -1.65
C PRO A 227 14.59 -7.92 -2.34
N LEU A 228 14.90 -6.62 -2.38
CA LEU A 228 16.19 -6.18 -2.89
C LEU A 228 17.28 -6.62 -1.90
N PRO A 229 18.43 -7.15 -2.37
CA PRO A 229 19.52 -7.45 -1.47
C PRO A 229 19.99 -6.17 -0.75
N PRO A 230 20.45 -6.29 0.51
CA PRO A 230 20.99 -5.15 1.25
C PRO A 230 22.17 -4.55 0.49
N ILE A 231 22.31 -3.24 0.57
CA ILE A 231 23.49 -2.55 0.04
C ILE A 231 24.68 -3.02 0.88
N PRO A 232 25.76 -3.57 0.30
CA PRO A 232 26.96 -3.89 1.07
C PRO A 232 27.46 -2.61 1.75
N ALA A 233 27.82 -2.72 3.02
CA ALA A 233 28.38 -1.59 3.76
C ALA A 233 29.62 -1.06 3.02
N PRO A 234 29.86 0.26 3.01
CA PRO A 234 31.13 0.79 2.51
C PRO A 234 32.27 0.12 3.28
N ALA A 235 33.25 -0.40 2.53
CA ALA A 235 34.45 -1.04 3.08
C ALA A 235 35.34 -0.02 3.80
#